data_AF-X7F3M1-F1
#
_entry.id   AF-X7F3M1-F1
#
_cell.length_a   1.000
_cell.length_b   1.000
_cell.length_c   1.000
_cell.angle_alpha   90.00
_cell.angle_beta   90.00
_cell.angle_gamma   90.00
#
_symmetry.space_group_name_H-M   'P 1'
#
loop_
_entity.id
_entity.type
_entity.pdbx_description
1 polymer ?
#
loop_
_entity_poly.entity_id
_entity_poly.type
_entity_poly.pdbx_seq_one_letter_code
_entity_poly.pdbx_strand_id
1 'polypeptide(L)'
;MFDDAQGEPRMKETDADRAVKDRAYGVAAEELRQFVERYERLELEKAEIADQMKEVMAEAKGRGYDTKILRKVIALRKRAPDDIAEEEAVLEMYKAALGMG
;
A
#
# COMPACT_ATOMS: atom_id res chain seq x y z
N MET A 1 -57.93 29.72 -16.55
CA MET A 1 -56.64 30.35 -16.85
C MET A 1 -56.21 31.11 -15.61
N PHE A 2 -55.52 30.46 -14.68
CA PHE A 2 -54.70 31.11 -13.66
C PHE A 2 -53.57 30.13 -13.37
N ASP A 3 -52.46 30.42 -14.04
CA ASP A 3 -51.13 29.88 -13.85
C ASP A 3 -50.56 30.58 -12.61
N ASP A 4 -50.04 29.85 -11.63
CA ASP A 4 -49.11 30.39 -10.64
C ASP A 4 -48.35 29.23 -9.99
N ALA A 5 -47.27 28.85 -10.66
CA ALA A 5 -46.24 27.96 -10.17
C ALA A 5 -45.62 28.53 -8.89
N GLN A 6 -45.92 27.91 -7.74
CA GLN A 6 -45.18 28.15 -6.51
C GLN A 6 -43.81 27.50 -6.61
N GLY A 7 -42.82 28.24 -7.11
CA GLY A 7 -41.42 27.91 -6.93
C GLY A 7 -41.02 28.21 -5.48
N GLU A 8 -40.62 27.19 -4.71
CA GLU A 8 -40.04 27.38 -3.39
C GLU A 8 -38.88 28.40 -3.46
N PRO A 9 -38.73 29.28 -2.46
CA PRO A 9 -37.66 30.28 -2.46
C PRO A 9 -36.31 29.55 -2.32
N ARG A 10 -35.57 29.46 -3.43
CA ARG A 10 -34.16 29.09 -3.40
C ARG A 10 -33.42 30.18 -2.62
N MET A 11 -33.14 29.94 -1.35
CA MET A 11 -32.31 30.83 -0.53
C MET A 11 -30.99 31.05 -1.27
N LYS A 12 -30.66 32.31 -1.54
CA LYS A 12 -29.39 32.69 -2.15
C LYS A 12 -28.30 32.47 -1.09
N GLU A 13 -27.23 31.76 -1.46
CA GLU A 13 -26.02 31.63 -0.65
C GLU A 13 -25.52 33.02 -0.25
N THR A 14 -25.33 33.24 1.05
CA THR A 14 -24.80 34.51 1.57
C THR A 14 -23.28 34.50 1.54
N ASP A 15 -22.66 35.69 1.60
CA ASP A 15 -21.20 35.81 1.67
C ASP A 15 -20.62 35.11 2.91
N ALA A 16 -21.40 35.03 4.00
CA ALA A 16 -21.03 34.28 5.21
C ALA A 16 -21.02 32.75 4.95
N ASP A 17 -22.00 32.23 4.21
CA ASP A 17 -22.06 30.81 3.84
C ASP A 17 -20.88 30.42 2.95
N ARG A 18 -20.53 31.31 2.00
CA ARG A 18 -19.35 31.11 1.12
C ARG A 18 -18.05 31.09 1.93
N ALA A 19 -17.87 32.02 2.88
CA ALA A 19 -16.68 32.06 3.71
C ALA A 19 -16.49 30.81 4.59
N VAL A 20 -17.59 30.25 5.12
CA VAL A 20 -17.56 28.99 5.90
C VAL A 20 -17.16 27.81 5.00
N LYS A 21 -17.74 27.74 3.80
CA LYS A 21 -17.45 26.71 2.80
C LYS A 21 -15.99 26.77 2.33
N ASP A 22 -15.48 27.96 2.02
CA ASP A 22 -14.07 28.16 1.63
C ASP A 22 -13.11 27.76 2.75
N ARG A 23 -13.44 28.08 4.00
CA ARG A 23 -12.66 27.61 5.16
C ARG A 23 -12.68 26.08 5.30
N ALA A 24 -13.85 25.45 5.12
CA ALA A 24 -13.97 24.00 5.16
C ALA A 24 -13.15 23.33 4.04
N TYR A 25 -13.16 23.88 2.82
CA TYR A 25 -12.30 23.42 1.73
C TYR A 25 -10.81 23.65 2.03
N GLY A 26 -10.46 24.77 2.65
CA GLY A 26 -9.09 25.05 3.09
C GLY A 26 -8.57 23.97 4.06
N VAL A 27 -9.37 23.63 5.07
CA VAL A 27 -9.04 22.57 6.05
C VAL A 27 -8.92 21.20 5.37
N ALA A 28 -9.87 20.84 4.49
CA ALA A 28 -9.81 19.57 3.75
C ALA A 28 -8.59 19.50 2.81
N ALA A 29 -8.20 20.62 2.19
CA ALA A 29 -7.03 20.70 1.33
C ALA A 29 -5.71 20.59 2.13
N GLU A 30 -5.66 21.14 3.35
CA GLU A 30 -4.52 20.98 4.27
C GLU A 30 -4.36 19.52 4.70
N GLU A 31 -5.44 18.84 5.06
CA GLU A 31 -5.42 17.44 5.44
C GLU A 31 -4.96 16.55 4.27
N LEU A 32 -5.48 16.78 3.06
CA LEU A 32 -5.04 16.07 1.86
C LEU A 32 -3.53 16.24 1.61
N ARG A 33 -3.01 17.48 1.73
CA ARG A 33 -1.58 17.76 1.60
C ARG A 33 -0.76 16.96 2.60
N GLN A 34 -1.18 16.89 3.87
CA GLN A 34 -0.48 16.11 4.90
C GLN A 34 -0.46 14.60 4.61
N PHE A 35 -1.52 14.03 4.01
CA PHE A 35 -1.49 12.64 3.55
C PHE A 35 -0.50 12.43 2.41
N VAL A 36 -0.52 13.31 1.40
CA VAL A 36 0.40 13.24 0.24
C VAL A 36 1.86 13.35 0.69
N GLU A 37 2.21 14.38 1.46
CA GLU A 37 3.58 14.60 1.93
C GLU A 37 4.11 13.43 2.78
N ARG A 38 3.27 12.85 3.65
CA ARG A 38 3.65 11.66 4.42
C ARG A 38 3.89 10.45 3.52
N TYR A 39 3.05 10.24 2.51
CA TYR A 39 3.21 9.14 1.57
C TYR A 39 4.45 9.29 0.70
N GLU A 40 4.72 10.49 0.17
CA GLU A 40 5.91 10.77 -0.63
C GLU A 40 7.19 10.56 0.17
N ARG A 41 7.22 10.98 1.44
CA ARG A 41 8.35 10.67 2.33
C ARG A 41 8.54 9.16 2.51
N LEU A 42 7.46 8.41 2.74
CA LEU A 42 7.52 6.95 2.86
C LEU A 42 8.00 6.27 1.57
N GLU A 43 7.64 6.78 0.39
CA GLU A 43 8.14 6.26 -0.89
C GLU A 43 9.65 6.54 -1.06
N LEU A 44 10.15 7.69 -0.60
CA LEU A 44 11.59 7.96 -0.58
C LEU A 44 12.34 7.02 0.38
N GLU A 45 11.85 6.88 1.63
CA GLU A 45 12.42 5.95 2.62
C GLU A 45 12.43 4.50 2.10
N LYS A 46 11.34 4.08 1.43
CA LYS A 46 11.24 2.77 0.80
C LYS A 46 12.27 2.59 -0.33
N ALA A 47 12.53 3.62 -1.13
CA ALA A 47 13.55 3.56 -2.17
C ALA A 47 14.95 3.42 -1.57
N GLU A 48 15.28 4.20 -0.55
CA GLU A 48 16.54 4.12 0.17
C GLU A 48 16.76 2.72 0.79
N ILE A 49 15.75 2.17 1.46
CA ILE A 49 15.79 0.81 2.00
C ILE A 49 15.99 -0.22 0.88
N ALA A 50 15.30 -0.07 -0.25
CA ALA A 50 15.46 -0.98 -1.37
C ALA A 50 16.89 -0.97 -1.93
N ASP A 51 17.55 0.18 -1.96
CA ASP A 51 18.94 0.30 -2.38
C ASP A 51 19.91 -0.31 -1.36
N GLN A 52 19.71 -0.06 -0.06
CA GLN A 52 20.45 -0.75 1.00
C GLN A 52 20.32 -2.28 0.92
N MET A 53 19.12 -2.80 0.63
CA MET A 53 18.90 -4.23 0.41
C MET A 53 19.67 -4.78 -0.80
N LYS A 54 19.84 -3.99 -1.87
CA LYS A 54 20.65 -4.38 -3.03
C LYS A 54 22.13 -4.44 -2.68
N GLU A 55 22.63 -3.49 -1.90
CA GLU A 55 24.02 -3.46 -1.44
C GLU A 55 24.37 -4.71 -0.61
N VAL A 56 23.51 -5.10 0.34
CA VAL A 56 23.68 -6.34 1.13
C VAL A 56 23.76 -7.57 0.22
N MET A 57 22.90 -7.65 -0.80
CA MET A 57 22.93 -8.76 -1.75
C MET A 57 24.19 -8.74 -2.63
N ALA A 58 24.69 -7.56 -3.00
CA ALA A 58 25.92 -7.41 -3.76
C ALA A 58 27.15 -7.82 -2.93
N GLU A 59 27.20 -7.43 -1.65
CA GLU A 59 28.22 -7.86 -0.70
C GLU A 59 28.23 -9.39 -0.53
N ALA A 60 27.06 -9.99 -0.33
CA ALA A 60 26.92 -11.44 -0.22
C ALA A 60 27.43 -12.14 -1.50
N LYS A 61 27.10 -11.61 -2.69
CA LYS A 61 27.62 -12.12 -3.96
C LYS A 61 29.15 -12.00 -4.05
N GLY A 62 29.72 -10.87 -3.65
CA GLY A 62 31.17 -10.64 -3.63
C GLY A 62 31.92 -11.61 -2.70
N ARG A 63 31.25 -12.08 -1.63
CA ARG A 63 31.74 -13.11 -0.71
C ARG A 63 31.53 -14.55 -1.20
N GLY A 64 30.89 -14.75 -2.36
CA GLY A 64 30.67 -16.07 -2.96
C GLY A 64 29.34 -16.75 -2.58
N TYR A 65 28.41 -16.05 -1.91
CA TYR A 65 27.08 -16.61 -1.63
C TYR A 65 26.15 -16.53 -2.85
N ASP A 66 25.30 -17.55 -3.03
CA ASP A 66 24.23 -17.51 -4.02
C ASP A 66 23.06 -16.62 -3.53
N THR A 67 22.96 -15.42 -4.09
CA THR A 67 21.89 -14.47 -3.77
C THR A 67 20.49 -14.94 -4.15
N LYS A 68 20.32 -15.90 -5.07
CA LYS A 68 19.01 -16.50 -5.37
C LYS A 68 18.57 -17.38 -4.21
N ILE A 69 19.49 -18.19 -3.68
CA ILE A 69 19.21 -19.04 -2.51
C ILE A 69 18.95 -18.18 -1.27
N LEU A 70 19.74 -17.13 -1.03
CA LEU A 70 19.49 -16.21 0.09
C LEU A 70 18.09 -15.57 0.04
N ARG A 71 17.63 -15.13 -1.15
CA ARG A 71 16.26 -14.60 -1.30
C ARG A 71 15.20 -15.66 -0.98
N LYS A 72 15.39 -16.92 -1.37
CA LYS A 72 14.49 -18.02 -0.99
C LYS A 72 14.46 -18.22 0.52
N VAL A 73 15.61 -18.24 1.18
CA VAL A 73 15.69 -18.37 2.65
C VAL A 73 14.97 -17.20 3.35
N ILE A 74 15.18 -15.96 2.90
CA ILE A 74 14.49 -14.80 3.46
C ILE A 74 12.97 -14.91 3.27
N ALA A 75 12.51 -15.34 2.09
CA ALA A 75 11.09 -15.54 1.82
C ALA A 75 10.48 -16.64 2.72
N LEU A 76 11.16 -17.78 2.86
CA LEU A 76 10.74 -18.85 3.77
C LEU A 76 10.64 -18.34 5.21
N ARG A 77 11.61 -17.55 5.67
CA ARG A 77 11.63 -16.98 7.03
C ARG A 77 10.53 -15.95 7.29
N LYS A 78 9.90 -15.40 6.25
CA LYS A 78 8.78 -14.44 6.39
C LYS A 78 7.42 -15.12 6.53
N ARG A 79 7.31 -16.40 6.16
CA ARG A 79 6.06 -17.16 6.26
C ARG A 79 5.85 -17.63 7.70
N ALA A 80 4.59 -17.73 8.13
CA ALA A 80 4.30 -18.37 9.41
C ALA A 80 4.69 -19.85 9.35
N PRO A 81 5.21 -20.45 10.44
CA PRO A 81 5.54 -21.88 10.48
C PRO A 81 4.39 -22.77 10.03
N ASP A 82 3.16 -22.39 10.35
CA ASP A 82 1.94 -23.12 10.00
C ASP A 82 1.67 -23.08 8.48
N ASP A 83 1.85 -21.92 7.83
CA ASP A 83 1.72 -21.77 6.37
C ASP A 83 2.77 -22.61 5.61
N ILE A 84 3.97 -22.78 6.20
CA ILE A 84 5.02 -23.61 5.62
C ILE A 84 4.64 -25.08 5.73
N ALA A 85 4.18 -25.51 6.91
CA ALA A 85 3.80 -26.89 7.17
C ALA A 85 2.61 -27.34 6.30
N GLU A 86 1.62 -26.48 6.09
CA GLU A 86 0.47 -26.78 5.22
C GLU A 86 0.91 -26.95 3.75
N GLU A 87 1.74 -26.05 3.23
CA GLU A 87 2.25 -26.16 1.86
C GLU A 87 3.16 -27.38 1.68
N GLU A 88 4.02 -27.69 2.66
CA GLU A 88 4.86 -28.89 2.63
C GLU A 88 4.03 -30.18 2.64
N ALA A 89 2.96 -30.24 3.43
CA ALA A 89 2.05 -31.39 3.45
C ALA A 89 1.36 -31.60 2.09
N VAL A 90 0.90 -30.52 1.46
CA VAL A 90 0.30 -30.56 0.11
C VAL A 90 1.34 -30.97 -0.94
N LEU A 91 2.55 -30.43 -0.84
CA LEU A 91 3.65 -30.74 -1.76
C LEU A 91 4.05 -32.22 -1.68
N GLU A 92 4.16 -32.77 -0.47
CA GLU A 92 4.47 -34.19 -0.27
C GLU A 92 3.36 -35.10 -0.82
N MET A 93 2.08 -34.74 -0.62
CA MET A 93 0.97 -35.46 -1.25
C MET A 93 1.10 -35.48 -2.78
N TYR A 94 1.45 -34.35 -3.41
CA TYR A 94 1.66 -34.29 -4.86
C TYR A 94 2.87 -35.09 -5.33
N LYS A 95 4.01 -35.01 -4.62
CA LYS A 95 5.19 -35.83 -4.95
C LYS A 95 4.88 -37.31 -4.85
N ALA A 96 4.18 -37.74 -3.81
CA ALA A 96 3.75 -39.13 -3.64
C ALA A 96 2.85 -39.59 -4.80
N ALA A 97 1.88 -38.76 -5.20
CA ALA A 97 1.02 -39.04 -6.34
C ALA A 97 1.78 -39.12 -7.68
N LEU A 98 2.89 -38.39 -7.80
CA LEU A 98 3.76 -38.36 -8.98
C LEU A 98 4.92 -39.37 -8.91
N GLY A 99 5.04 -40.16 -7.84
CA GLY A 99 6.14 -41.12 -7.66
C GLY A 99 7.52 -40.48 -7.46
N MET A 100 7.57 -39.25 -6.94
CA MET A 100 8.79 -38.47 -6.72
C MET A 100 9.35 -38.59 -5.28
N GLY A 101 9.20 -39.75 -4.65
CA GLY A 101 9.64 -40.04 -3.26
C GLY A 101 11.03 -40.64 -3.16
#